data_AF-A0A961CNK3-F1
#
_entry.id   AF-A0A961CNK3-F1
#
_cell.length_a   1.000
_cell.length_b   1.000
_cell.length_c   1.000
_cell.angle_alpha   90.00
_cell.angle_beta   90.00
_cell.angle_gamma   90.00
#
_symmetry.space_group_name_H-M   'P 1'
#
loop_
_entity.id
_entity.type
_entity.pdbx_description
1 polymer ?
#
loop_
_entity_poly.entity_id
_entity_poly.type
_entity_poly.pdbx_seq_one_letter_code
_entity_poly.pdbx_strand_id
1 'polypeptide(L)'
;VFVGAGGGALPLLQKSGMSEVKGFGGFPVSGEWLRTNKSDLTSAHHAKVYGLPPMGAPPMSMPHLDTRVINGKDWLLFGPFAGWSPKFLKNGKVTDLPLSVKPNNLASMIGVGLTELPLLKYLIGELLQSPEDRVDTLRKFAPTAVSNDWEIDIAGQRVQVIRRDSKKLGVLEFGTTVLAAADGSIAGLLGASPGASTAVPAMLEVMQRCFDDRYPGWEPKLKEMVPSLGSKLSTEPRLFQEVWDHGTRVLGLDGRTGAV
;
A
#
# COMPACT_ATOMS: atom_id res chain seq x y z
N VAL A 1 -15.98 -7.61 15.86
CA VAL A 1 -16.15 -7.34 14.41
C VAL A 1 -14.82 -6.90 13.82
N PHE A 2 -14.46 -7.34 12.61
CA PHE A 2 -13.23 -6.89 11.96
C PHE A 2 -13.52 -6.22 10.61
N VAL A 3 -13.00 -5.01 10.39
CA VAL A 3 -13.23 -4.18 9.20
C VAL A 3 -12.02 -4.25 8.28
N GLY A 4 -12.08 -5.15 7.30
CA GLY A 4 -11.08 -5.34 6.23
C GLY A 4 -11.55 -4.85 4.86
N ALA A 5 -12.20 -3.68 4.79
CA ALA A 5 -12.92 -3.22 3.59
C ALA A 5 -12.07 -2.35 2.63
N GLY A 6 -10.73 -2.47 2.65
CA GLY A 6 -9.83 -1.62 1.88
C GLY A 6 -10.08 -0.13 2.14
N GLY A 7 -10.18 0.68 1.10
CA GLY A 7 -10.52 2.11 1.24
C GLY A 7 -11.85 2.37 1.95
N GLY A 8 -12.80 1.43 1.88
CA GLY A 8 -14.09 1.51 2.58
C GLY A 8 -14.00 1.32 4.11
N ALA A 9 -12.84 0.95 4.65
CA ALA A 9 -12.68 0.74 6.09
C ALA A 9 -12.85 2.04 6.88
N LEU A 10 -12.34 3.17 6.39
CA LEU A 10 -12.44 4.46 7.09
C LEU A 10 -13.89 4.91 7.32
N PRO A 11 -14.78 4.97 6.31
CA PRO A 11 -16.18 5.31 6.53
C PRO A 11 -16.91 4.36 7.49
N LEU A 12 -16.62 3.06 7.45
CA LEU A 12 -17.23 2.07 8.34
C LEU A 12 -16.79 2.27 9.80
N LEU A 13 -15.49 2.50 10.02
CA LEU A 13 -14.96 2.80 11.35
C LEU A 13 -15.51 4.14 11.87
N GLN A 14 -15.58 5.18 11.04
CA GLN A 14 -16.21 6.46 11.40
C GLN A 14 -17.68 6.27 11.79
N LYS A 15 -18.42 5.43 11.06
CA LYS A 15 -19.84 5.13 11.33
C LYS A 15 -20.04 4.35 12.64
N SER A 16 -19.05 3.58 13.08
CA SER A 16 -19.13 2.84 14.36
C SER A 16 -19.18 3.76 15.59
N GLY A 17 -18.71 5.01 15.47
CA GLY A 17 -18.66 5.95 16.58
C GLY A 17 -17.50 5.74 17.56
N MET A 18 -16.59 4.78 17.30
CA MET A 18 -15.40 4.56 18.14
C MET A 18 -14.58 5.85 18.30
N SER A 19 -14.00 6.05 19.47
CA SER A 19 -13.24 7.26 19.77
C SER A 19 -11.91 7.32 19.00
N GLU A 20 -11.36 6.16 18.70
CA GLU A 20 -10.03 5.89 18.17
C GLU A 20 -9.90 6.27 16.69
N VAL A 21 -11.04 6.35 15.97
CA VAL A 21 -11.08 6.83 14.57
C VAL A 21 -11.21 8.35 14.48
N LYS A 22 -11.43 9.06 15.60
CA LYS A 22 -11.54 10.53 15.57
C LYS A 22 -10.20 11.14 15.16
N GLY A 23 -10.23 12.08 14.22
CA GLY A 23 -9.02 12.67 13.63
C GLY A 23 -8.42 11.88 12.48
N PHE A 24 -8.96 10.69 12.14
CA PHE A 24 -8.57 9.97 10.93
C PHE A 24 -9.35 10.48 9.72
N GLY A 25 -8.60 10.82 8.68
CA GLY A 25 -9.07 11.17 7.35
C GLY A 25 -8.50 10.23 6.29
N GLY A 26 -8.94 10.40 5.07
CA GLY A 26 -8.49 9.60 3.94
C GLY A 26 -8.45 10.44 2.68
N PHE A 27 -7.35 10.34 1.94
CA PHE A 27 -7.24 10.93 0.61
C PHE A 27 -7.14 9.82 -0.43
N PRO A 28 -8.10 9.71 -1.36
CA PRO A 28 -8.07 8.68 -2.38
C PRO A 28 -6.99 9.01 -3.43
N VAL A 29 -6.17 8.02 -3.74
CA VAL A 29 -5.14 8.08 -4.79
C VAL A 29 -5.42 6.95 -5.77
N SER A 30 -5.51 7.27 -7.05
CA SER A 30 -5.58 6.29 -8.13
C SER A 30 -4.20 6.15 -8.77
N GLY A 31 -3.91 4.97 -9.30
CA GLY A 31 -2.68 4.70 -10.05
C GLY A 31 -2.99 4.25 -11.46
N GLU A 32 -2.24 4.79 -12.41
CA GLU A 32 -2.36 4.48 -13.84
C GLU A 32 -1.05 3.89 -14.35
N TRP A 33 -1.15 3.02 -15.35
CA TRP A 33 -0.02 2.34 -15.97
C TRP A 33 -0.12 2.48 -17.46
N LEU A 34 1.00 2.68 -18.14
CA LEU A 34 1.11 2.32 -19.53
C LEU A 34 1.27 0.80 -19.60
N ARG A 35 0.52 0.14 -20.47
CA ARG A 35 0.69 -1.29 -20.71
C ARG A 35 0.69 -1.62 -22.20
N THR A 36 1.36 -2.71 -22.54
CA THR A 36 1.33 -3.28 -23.90
C THR A 36 1.40 -4.80 -23.83
N ASN A 37 0.81 -5.46 -24.82
CA ASN A 37 0.90 -6.90 -25.02
C ASN A 37 1.44 -7.27 -26.41
N LYS A 38 2.12 -6.32 -27.07
CA LYS A 38 2.75 -6.54 -28.36
C LYS A 38 3.85 -7.58 -28.23
N SER A 39 3.73 -8.68 -28.97
CA SER A 39 4.59 -9.86 -28.87
C SER A 39 6.07 -9.52 -28.94
N ASP A 40 6.45 -8.63 -29.85
CA ASP A 40 7.85 -8.28 -30.10
C ASP A 40 8.47 -7.53 -28.92
N LEU A 41 7.64 -6.80 -28.15
CA LEU A 41 8.08 -6.10 -26.94
C LEU A 41 8.10 -7.04 -25.75
N THR A 42 7.03 -7.81 -25.53
CA THR A 42 6.92 -8.72 -24.37
C THR A 42 7.90 -9.88 -24.42
N SER A 43 8.29 -10.31 -25.62
CA SER A 43 9.31 -11.37 -25.80
C SER A 43 10.74 -10.85 -25.63
N ALA A 44 10.95 -9.53 -25.71
CA ALA A 44 12.27 -8.91 -25.59
C ALA A 44 12.63 -8.52 -24.15
N HIS A 45 11.66 -8.51 -23.22
CA HIS A 45 11.86 -8.07 -21.85
C HIS A 45 11.16 -9.02 -20.86
N HIS A 46 11.94 -9.60 -19.94
CA HIS A 46 11.47 -10.58 -18.94
C HIS A 46 11.85 -10.18 -17.50
N ALA A 47 12.16 -8.90 -17.29
CA ALA A 47 12.64 -8.40 -16.01
C ALA A 47 11.65 -7.44 -15.36
N LYS A 48 12.03 -6.99 -14.16
CA LYS A 48 11.48 -5.81 -13.50
C LYS A 48 12.61 -4.83 -13.24
N VAL A 49 12.54 -3.66 -13.86
CA VAL A 49 13.58 -2.63 -13.80
C VAL A 49 13.00 -1.37 -13.16
N TYR A 50 13.62 -0.95 -12.05
CA TYR A 50 13.27 0.28 -11.35
C TYR A 50 14.09 1.45 -11.88
N GLY A 51 13.47 2.61 -12.05
CA GLY A 51 14.19 3.84 -12.35
C GLY A 51 14.64 4.58 -11.10
N LEU A 52 15.32 5.69 -11.35
CA LEU A 52 15.63 6.66 -10.31
C LEU A 52 14.39 7.49 -9.96
N PRO A 53 14.22 7.89 -8.69
CA PRO A 53 13.13 8.77 -8.30
C PRO A 53 13.30 10.14 -8.97
N PRO A 54 12.24 10.70 -9.56
CA PRO A 54 12.21 12.12 -9.89
C PRO A 54 12.43 12.96 -8.63
N MET A 55 13.05 14.13 -8.77
CA MET A 55 13.23 15.06 -7.66
C MET A 55 11.87 15.44 -7.06
N GLY A 56 11.69 15.22 -5.75
CA GLY A 56 10.45 15.53 -5.04
C GLY A 56 9.33 14.48 -5.17
N ALA A 57 9.55 13.38 -5.92
CA ALA A 57 8.63 12.26 -5.94
C ALA A 57 8.61 11.58 -4.55
N PRO A 58 7.43 11.14 -4.06
CA PRO A 58 7.37 10.39 -2.81
C PRO A 58 8.12 9.04 -2.98
N PRO A 59 8.67 8.47 -1.88
CA PRO A 59 9.50 7.25 -1.94
C PRO A 59 8.85 6.04 -2.62
N MET A 60 7.51 6.03 -2.71
CA MET A 60 6.72 4.93 -3.28
C MET A 60 6.31 5.14 -4.76
N SER A 61 6.69 6.25 -5.41
CA SER A 61 6.26 6.59 -6.78
C SER A 61 7.37 6.43 -7.83
N MET A 62 8.33 5.54 -7.60
CA MET A 62 9.36 5.28 -8.62
C MET A 62 8.75 4.55 -9.82
N PRO A 63 8.88 5.10 -11.04
CA PRO A 63 8.45 4.37 -12.20
C PRO A 63 9.31 3.12 -12.39
N HIS A 64 8.68 2.04 -12.82
CA HIS A 64 9.35 0.81 -13.16
C HIS A 64 8.72 0.20 -14.41
N LEU A 65 9.54 -0.48 -15.20
CA LEU A 65 9.10 -1.32 -16.31
C LEU A 65 9.12 -2.77 -15.83
N ASP A 66 7.99 -3.46 -15.87
CA ASP A 66 7.91 -4.85 -15.45
C ASP A 66 7.08 -5.74 -16.36
N THR A 67 7.54 -6.99 -16.48
CA THR A 67 6.84 -8.06 -17.20
C THR A 67 5.84 -8.73 -16.27
N ARG A 68 4.62 -8.93 -16.74
CA ARG A 68 3.57 -9.66 -16.02
C ARG A 68 2.85 -10.65 -16.90
N VAL A 69 2.56 -11.82 -16.33
CA VAL A 69 1.67 -12.81 -16.94
C VAL A 69 0.28 -12.62 -16.32
N ILE A 70 -0.68 -12.17 -17.11
CA ILE A 70 -2.06 -11.91 -16.67
C ILE A 70 -2.99 -12.79 -17.51
N ASN A 71 -3.69 -13.71 -16.85
CA ASN A 71 -4.57 -14.69 -17.51
C ASN A 71 -3.86 -15.47 -18.63
N GLY A 72 -2.60 -15.85 -18.41
CA GLY A 72 -1.78 -16.59 -19.38
C GLY A 72 -1.24 -15.76 -20.55
N LYS A 73 -1.45 -14.43 -20.56
CA LYS A 73 -0.90 -13.52 -21.57
C LYS A 73 0.21 -12.65 -20.97
N ASP A 74 1.28 -12.46 -21.72
CA ASP A 74 2.37 -11.56 -21.34
C ASP A 74 2.00 -10.09 -21.57
N TRP A 75 2.37 -9.26 -20.62
CA TRP A 75 2.19 -7.82 -20.63
C TRP A 75 3.45 -7.14 -20.13
N LEU A 76 3.80 -6.01 -20.73
CA LEU A 76 4.72 -5.04 -20.14
C LEU A 76 3.91 -3.91 -19.53
N LEU A 77 4.27 -3.51 -18.32
CA LEU A 77 3.65 -2.41 -17.59
C LEU A 77 4.73 -1.39 -17.23
N PHE A 78 4.43 -0.11 -17.43
CA PHE A 78 5.27 1.02 -17.06
C PHE A 78 4.48 2.05 -16.25
N GLY A 79 5.06 2.51 -15.14
CA GLY A 79 4.43 3.42 -14.19
C GLY A 79 4.91 3.13 -12.77
N PRO A 80 4.18 3.59 -11.73
CA PRO A 80 2.85 4.17 -11.79
C PRO A 80 2.87 5.66 -12.14
N PHE A 81 1.86 6.10 -12.88
CA PHE A 81 1.47 7.52 -13.02
C PHE A 81 0.35 7.84 -12.02
N ALA A 82 0.28 9.09 -11.58
CA ALA A 82 -0.81 9.51 -10.71
C ALA A 82 -2.14 9.58 -11.49
N GLY A 83 -3.17 8.93 -10.96
CA GLY A 83 -4.56 9.12 -11.37
C GLY A 83 -5.37 9.74 -10.24
N TRP A 84 -6.57 10.24 -10.55
CA TRP A 84 -7.45 10.85 -9.56
C TRP A 84 -8.88 10.31 -9.63
N SER A 85 -9.45 10.08 -8.44
CA SER A 85 -10.84 9.67 -8.26
C SER A 85 -11.26 9.97 -6.82
N PRO A 86 -12.47 10.52 -6.57
CA PRO A 86 -12.97 10.76 -5.22
C PRO A 86 -13.51 9.47 -4.55
N LYS A 87 -13.53 8.35 -5.27
CA LYS A 87 -14.04 7.05 -4.79
C LYS A 87 -13.01 6.39 -3.86
N PHE A 88 -13.50 5.66 -2.86
CA PHE A 88 -12.62 4.90 -1.96
C PHE A 88 -12.41 3.45 -2.42
N LEU A 89 -13.29 2.96 -3.30
CA LEU A 89 -13.23 1.63 -3.91
C LEU A 89 -13.28 1.77 -5.44
N LYS A 90 -12.78 0.75 -6.17
CA LYS A 90 -12.88 0.70 -7.65
C LYS A 90 -14.33 0.93 -8.13
N ASN A 91 -15.27 0.24 -7.50
CA ASN A 91 -16.71 0.37 -7.73
C ASN A 91 -17.41 1.22 -6.64
N GLY A 92 -16.70 2.21 -6.09
CA GLY A 92 -17.19 3.12 -5.04
C GLY A 92 -18.02 4.28 -5.57
N LYS A 93 -18.44 5.17 -4.67
CA LYS A 93 -19.27 6.34 -5.00
C LYS A 93 -18.43 7.60 -5.07
N VAL A 94 -18.81 8.52 -5.96
CA VAL A 94 -18.14 9.83 -6.05
C VAL A 94 -18.30 10.67 -4.79
N THR A 95 -19.27 10.32 -3.95
CA THR A 95 -19.53 10.93 -2.65
C THR A 95 -18.63 10.39 -1.53
N ASP A 96 -17.80 9.37 -1.78
CA ASP A 96 -17.00 8.72 -0.72
C ASP A 96 -16.08 9.72 -0.01
N LEU A 97 -15.26 10.47 -0.77
CA LEU A 97 -14.38 11.49 -0.21
C LEU A 97 -15.16 12.61 0.53
N PRO A 98 -16.14 13.32 -0.09
CA PRO A 98 -16.91 14.35 0.62
C PRO A 98 -17.58 13.86 1.91
N LEU A 99 -18.16 12.66 1.90
CA LEU A 99 -18.83 12.11 3.07
C LEU A 99 -17.85 11.62 4.16
N SER A 100 -16.61 11.32 3.81
CA SER A 100 -15.56 10.95 4.77
C SER A 100 -15.01 12.12 5.57
N VAL A 101 -15.20 13.35 5.09
CA VAL A 101 -14.79 14.58 5.79
C VAL A 101 -15.81 14.90 6.88
N LYS A 102 -15.35 14.98 8.12
CA LYS A 102 -16.13 15.18 9.33
C LYS A 102 -15.54 16.32 10.17
N PRO A 103 -16.33 16.99 11.03
CA PRO A 103 -15.79 18.05 11.90
C PRO A 103 -14.58 17.59 12.74
N ASN A 104 -14.56 16.32 13.14
CA ASN A 104 -13.50 15.75 13.97
C ASN A 104 -12.21 15.36 13.21
N ASN A 105 -12.19 15.38 11.86
CA ASN A 105 -10.99 15.11 11.05
C ASN A 105 -10.60 16.24 10.10
N LEU A 106 -11.43 17.28 9.99
CA LEU A 106 -11.20 18.43 9.09
C LEU A 106 -9.85 19.11 9.32
N ALA A 107 -9.47 19.32 10.59
CA ALA A 107 -8.18 19.92 10.93
C ALA A 107 -6.99 19.06 10.43
N SER A 108 -7.13 17.73 10.47
CA SER A 108 -6.08 16.82 10.00
C SER A 108 -5.99 16.77 8.49
N MET A 109 -7.13 16.84 7.78
CA MET A 109 -7.17 16.97 6.32
C MET A 109 -6.49 18.26 5.84
N ILE A 110 -6.79 19.39 6.49
CA ILE A 110 -6.17 20.69 6.17
C ILE A 110 -4.67 20.67 6.49
N GLY A 111 -4.30 20.13 7.67
CA GLY A 111 -2.92 20.01 8.10
C GLY A 111 -2.05 19.31 7.06
N VAL A 112 -2.51 18.15 6.56
CA VAL A 112 -1.81 17.40 5.51
C VAL A 112 -1.67 18.20 4.21
N GLY A 113 -2.72 18.92 3.79
CA GLY A 113 -2.63 19.76 2.60
C GLY A 113 -1.54 20.83 2.69
N LEU A 114 -1.27 21.35 3.89
CA LEU A 114 -0.22 22.34 4.14
C LEU A 114 1.16 21.71 4.32
N THR A 115 1.25 20.51 4.92
CA THR A 115 2.54 19.86 5.21
C THR A 115 3.08 19.08 4.01
N GLU A 116 2.21 18.62 3.12
CA GLU A 116 2.54 17.77 1.98
C GLU A 116 2.44 18.50 0.64
N LEU A 117 2.67 19.83 0.64
CA LEU A 117 2.64 20.65 -0.57
C LEU A 117 3.54 20.12 -1.70
N PRO A 118 4.77 19.61 -1.46
CA PRO A 118 5.59 19.02 -2.52
C PRO A 118 4.91 17.83 -3.19
N LEU A 119 4.33 16.92 -2.39
CA LEU A 119 3.60 15.76 -2.89
C LEU A 119 2.36 16.19 -3.67
N LEU A 120 1.59 17.14 -3.14
CA LEU A 120 0.40 17.66 -3.81
C LEU A 120 0.76 18.26 -5.18
N LYS A 121 1.81 19.07 -5.25
CA LYS A 121 2.32 19.64 -6.51
C LYS A 121 2.75 18.56 -7.49
N TYR A 122 3.46 17.55 -7.02
CA TYR A 122 3.88 16.41 -7.83
C TYR A 122 2.66 15.66 -8.42
N LEU A 123 1.68 15.31 -7.58
CA LEU A 123 0.47 14.63 -8.02
C LEU A 123 -0.35 15.46 -9.01
N ILE A 124 -0.48 16.77 -8.80
CA ILE A 124 -1.14 17.66 -9.76
C ILE A 124 -0.38 17.68 -11.10
N GLY A 125 0.95 17.75 -11.06
CA GLY A 125 1.78 17.69 -12.26
C GLY A 125 1.58 16.40 -13.06
N GLU A 126 1.58 15.25 -12.38
CA GLU A 126 1.30 13.94 -12.99
C GLU A 126 -0.11 13.86 -13.59
N LEU A 127 -1.11 14.46 -12.94
CA LEU A 127 -2.49 14.50 -13.45
C LEU A 127 -2.66 15.38 -14.69
N LEU A 128 -1.78 16.36 -14.89
CA LEU A 128 -1.78 17.23 -16.05
C LEU A 128 -1.04 16.63 -17.26
N GLN A 129 -0.34 15.49 -17.10
CA GLN A 129 0.38 14.84 -18.18
C GLN A 129 -0.60 14.25 -19.22
N SER A 130 -0.31 14.52 -20.48
CA SER A 130 -0.94 13.86 -21.62
C SER A 130 -0.49 12.39 -21.74
N PRO A 131 -1.22 11.54 -22.48
CA PRO A 131 -0.77 10.19 -22.81
C PRO A 131 0.64 10.19 -23.45
N GLU A 132 0.94 11.17 -24.29
CA GLU A 132 2.24 11.35 -24.93
C GLU A 132 3.35 11.64 -23.92
N ASP A 133 3.13 12.54 -22.95
CA ASP A 133 4.10 12.86 -21.89
C ASP A 133 4.48 11.63 -21.05
N ARG A 134 3.51 10.74 -20.83
CA ARG A 134 3.71 9.48 -20.11
C ARG A 134 4.59 8.52 -20.90
N VAL A 135 4.37 8.43 -22.23
CA VAL A 135 5.24 7.64 -23.10
C VAL A 135 6.63 8.26 -23.20
N ASP A 136 6.75 9.59 -23.17
CA ASP A 136 8.06 10.26 -23.09
C ASP A 136 8.81 9.91 -21.80
N THR A 137 8.09 9.70 -20.70
CA THR A 137 8.69 9.17 -19.47
C THR A 137 9.15 7.72 -19.63
N LEU A 138 8.39 6.89 -20.34
CA LEU A 138 8.82 5.53 -20.71
C LEU A 138 10.07 5.55 -21.61
N ARG A 139 10.19 6.51 -22.54
CA ARG A 139 11.37 6.62 -23.43
C ARG A 139 12.68 6.83 -22.69
N LYS A 140 12.63 7.30 -21.43
CA LYS A 140 13.81 7.35 -20.56
C LYS A 140 14.33 5.96 -20.16
N PHE A 141 13.47 4.93 -20.20
CA PHE A 141 13.81 3.53 -19.93
C PHE A 141 13.94 2.70 -21.21
N ALA A 142 13.04 2.93 -22.17
CA ALA A 142 12.96 2.25 -23.44
C ALA A 142 12.93 3.29 -24.58
N PRO A 143 14.10 3.80 -25.03
CA PRO A 143 14.18 4.93 -25.97
C PRO A 143 13.45 4.70 -27.31
N THR A 144 13.23 3.45 -27.68
CA THR A 144 12.55 3.05 -28.91
C THR A 144 11.02 2.93 -28.77
N ALA A 145 10.45 3.27 -27.61
CA ALA A 145 9.01 3.16 -27.38
C ALA A 145 8.18 4.05 -28.32
N VAL A 146 7.26 3.43 -29.05
CA VAL A 146 6.32 4.09 -29.98
C VAL A 146 4.98 4.29 -29.27
N SER A 147 4.44 5.52 -29.27
CA SER A 147 3.25 5.85 -28.47
C SER A 147 2.05 4.95 -28.73
N ASN A 148 1.79 4.60 -30.00
CA ASN A 148 0.65 3.78 -30.39
C ASN A 148 0.72 2.31 -29.92
N ASP A 149 1.87 1.86 -29.42
CA ASP A 149 2.03 0.50 -28.89
C ASP A 149 1.57 0.39 -27.43
N TRP A 150 1.26 1.51 -26.75
CA TRP A 150 0.97 1.56 -25.33
C TRP A 150 -0.41 2.14 -25.05
N GLU A 151 -1.13 1.54 -24.10
CA GLU A 151 -2.43 2.02 -23.64
C GLU A 151 -2.39 2.31 -22.13
N ILE A 152 -3.24 3.24 -21.68
CA ILE A 152 -3.39 3.53 -20.25
C ILE A 152 -4.35 2.51 -19.63
N ASP A 153 -3.92 1.92 -18.52
CA ASP A 153 -4.74 1.04 -17.67
C ASP A 153 -4.82 1.57 -16.25
N ILE A 154 -6.01 1.47 -15.65
CA ILE A 154 -6.26 1.93 -14.28
C ILE A 154 -6.02 0.76 -13.34
N ALA A 155 -4.91 0.80 -12.59
CA ALA A 155 -4.53 -0.33 -11.74
C ALA A 155 -5.45 -0.50 -10.53
N GLY A 156 -5.66 0.58 -9.77
CA GLY A 156 -6.23 0.45 -8.44
C GLY A 156 -6.60 1.76 -7.78
N GLN A 157 -7.57 1.66 -6.86
CA GLN A 157 -7.95 2.73 -5.95
C GLN A 157 -7.34 2.44 -4.58
N ARG A 158 -6.56 3.39 -4.07
CA ARG A 158 -6.03 3.37 -2.71
C ARG A 158 -6.58 4.55 -1.94
N VAL A 159 -6.70 4.41 -0.62
CA VAL A 159 -6.95 5.53 0.30
C VAL A 159 -5.70 5.71 1.15
N GLN A 160 -5.04 6.84 0.98
CA GLN A 160 -3.93 7.24 1.81
C GLN A 160 -4.49 7.79 3.12
N VAL A 161 -4.08 7.18 4.24
CA VAL A 161 -4.60 7.54 5.55
C VAL A 161 -3.93 8.82 6.02
N ILE A 162 -4.75 9.66 6.62
CA ILE A 162 -4.35 10.89 7.30
C ILE A 162 -4.68 10.69 8.76
N ARG A 163 -3.72 10.89 9.65
CA ARG A 163 -3.97 10.90 11.09
C ARG A 163 -3.68 12.26 11.67
N ARG A 164 -4.33 12.55 12.80
CA ARG A 164 -4.02 13.72 13.60
C ARG A 164 -2.58 13.64 14.12
N ASP A 165 -1.92 14.79 14.09
CA ASP A 165 -0.60 14.98 14.68
C ASP A 165 -0.63 16.18 15.64
N SER A 166 0.04 16.05 16.77
CA SER A 166 0.04 17.10 17.80
C SER A 166 0.84 18.33 17.40
N LYS A 167 1.80 18.21 16.47
CA LYS A 167 2.67 19.31 16.01
C LYS A 167 2.21 19.87 14.65
N LYS A 168 1.71 19.01 13.76
CA LYS A 168 1.44 19.34 12.35
C LYS A 168 -0.04 19.42 11.97
N LEU A 169 -0.97 19.32 12.94
CA LEU A 169 -2.43 19.21 12.76
C LEU A 169 -2.89 17.90 12.06
N GLY A 170 -2.14 17.44 11.06
CA GLY A 170 -2.29 16.13 10.42
C GLY A 170 -1.02 15.70 9.69
N VAL A 171 -0.83 14.39 9.54
CA VAL A 171 0.27 13.78 8.78
C VAL A 171 -0.24 12.60 7.96
N LEU A 172 0.44 12.31 6.85
CA LEU A 172 0.21 11.07 6.10
C LEU A 172 0.73 9.89 6.92
N GLU A 173 -0.11 8.88 7.07
CA GLU A 173 0.25 7.64 7.72
C GLU A 173 0.73 6.62 6.68
N PHE A 174 2.03 6.32 6.72
CA PHE A 174 2.62 5.33 5.82
C PHE A 174 2.56 3.94 6.44
N GLY A 175 2.10 2.96 5.66
CA GLY A 175 1.98 1.57 6.11
C GLY A 175 0.55 1.18 6.49
N THR A 176 0.43 0.06 7.20
CA THR A 176 -0.83 -0.49 7.68
C THR A 176 -1.02 -0.12 9.15
N THR A 177 -2.16 0.46 9.49
CA THR A 177 -2.51 0.83 10.87
C THR A 177 -3.69 -0.02 11.34
N VAL A 178 -3.54 -0.68 12.48
CA VAL A 178 -4.63 -1.35 13.18
C VAL A 178 -5.31 -0.34 14.11
N LEU A 179 -6.60 -0.11 13.92
CA LEU A 179 -7.47 0.57 14.88
C LEU A 179 -8.36 -0.46 15.57
N ALA A 180 -8.48 -0.35 16.88
CA ALA A 180 -9.38 -1.18 17.68
C ALA A 180 -10.10 -0.29 18.70
N ALA A 181 -11.38 -0.55 18.93
CA ALA A 181 -12.10 0.05 20.06
C ALA A 181 -11.51 -0.47 21.37
N ALA A 182 -11.50 0.38 22.39
CA ALA A 182 -11.00 0.05 23.72
C ALA A 182 -11.66 -1.19 24.36
N ASP A 183 -12.91 -1.50 23.98
CA ASP A 183 -13.64 -2.68 24.45
C ASP A 183 -13.44 -3.94 23.58
N GLY A 184 -12.60 -3.88 22.55
CA GLY A 184 -12.32 -4.99 21.63
C GLY A 184 -13.49 -5.37 20.71
N SER A 185 -14.64 -4.68 20.77
CA SER A 185 -15.85 -5.04 20.04
C SER A 185 -15.71 -4.91 18.52
N ILE A 186 -14.85 -4.00 18.07
CA ILE A 186 -14.55 -3.73 16.67
C ILE A 186 -13.08 -3.35 16.47
N ALA A 187 -12.47 -3.90 15.43
CA ALA A 187 -11.17 -3.46 14.92
C ALA A 187 -11.20 -3.33 13.40
N GLY A 188 -10.25 -2.60 12.82
CA GLY A 188 -10.13 -2.44 11.39
C GLY A 188 -8.73 -2.03 10.95
N LEU A 189 -8.46 -2.25 9.67
CA LEU A 189 -7.19 -1.87 9.05
C LEU A 189 -7.38 -0.62 8.21
N LEU A 190 -6.49 0.34 8.40
CA LEU A 190 -6.38 1.52 7.57
C LEU A 190 -5.00 1.53 6.88
N GLY A 191 -4.95 2.10 5.67
CA GLY A 191 -3.68 2.41 5.01
C GLY A 191 -3.29 1.41 3.93
N ALA A 192 -2.00 1.11 3.86
CA ALA A 192 -1.47 0.12 2.93
C ALA A 192 -2.14 -1.24 3.19
N SER A 193 -2.55 -1.92 2.12
CA SER A 193 -3.00 -3.31 2.24
C SER A 193 -1.87 -4.14 2.83
N PRO A 194 -2.12 -4.94 3.88
CA PRO A 194 -1.07 -5.75 4.45
C PRO A 194 -0.65 -6.82 3.45
N GLY A 195 0.61 -6.75 3.03
CA GLY A 195 1.23 -7.83 2.26
C GLY A 195 1.53 -9.02 3.15
N ALA A 196 2.09 -10.09 2.56
CA ALA A 196 2.51 -11.28 3.31
C ALA A 196 3.41 -10.93 4.51
N SER A 197 4.26 -9.90 4.39
CA SER A 197 5.16 -9.46 5.46
C SER A 197 4.49 -8.74 6.62
N THR A 198 3.27 -8.21 6.45
CA THR A 198 2.59 -7.39 7.48
C THR A 198 1.24 -7.93 7.92
N ALA A 199 0.66 -8.91 7.21
CA ALA A 199 -0.64 -9.50 7.55
C ALA A 199 -0.61 -10.23 8.91
N VAL A 200 0.38 -11.10 9.12
CA VAL A 200 0.53 -11.86 10.38
C VAL A 200 0.71 -10.94 11.59
N PRO A 201 1.67 -9.99 11.62
CA PRO A 201 1.82 -9.11 12.78
C PRO A 201 0.57 -8.24 13.03
N ALA A 202 -0.10 -7.77 11.97
CA ALA A 202 -1.35 -7.00 12.14
C ALA A 202 -2.47 -7.84 12.78
N MET A 203 -2.60 -9.12 12.41
CA MET A 203 -3.61 -10.00 13.02
C MET A 203 -3.25 -10.37 14.46
N LEU A 204 -1.97 -10.58 14.76
CA LEU A 204 -1.51 -10.78 16.14
C LEU A 204 -1.82 -9.56 17.01
N GLU A 205 -1.61 -8.34 16.50
CA GLU A 205 -1.98 -7.10 17.20
C GLU A 205 -3.49 -7.02 17.46
N VAL A 206 -4.33 -7.39 16.49
CA VAL A 206 -5.79 -7.47 16.68
C VAL A 206 -6.14 -8.50 17.74
N MET A 207 -5.53 -9.68 17.71
CA MET A 207 -5.78 -10.73 18.70
C MET A 207 -5.44 -10.25 20.12
N GLN A 208 -4.30 -9.58 20.29
CA GLN A 208 -3.86 -9.01 21.57
C GLN A 208 -4.81 -7.92 22.07
N ARG A 209 -5.24 -7.00 21.21
CA ARG A 209 -6.04 -5.85 21.60
C ARG A 209 -7.52 -6.16 21.82
N CYS A 210 -8.08 -7.09 21.06
CA CYS A 210 -9.52 -7.35 21.06
C CYS A 210 -9.94 -8.57 21.89
N PHE A 211 -8.99 -9.37 22.35
CA PHE A 211 -9.23 -10.59 23.12
C PHE A 211 -8.18 -10.73 24.23
N ASP A 212 -7.95 -9.66 24.98
CA ASP A 212 -6.95 -9.59 26.05
C ASP A 212 -7.16 -10.67 27.13
N ASP A 213 -8.40 -11.04 27.40
CA ASP A 213 -8.82 -12.11 28.30
C ASP A 213 -8.45 -13.52 27.82
N ARG A 214 -8.36 -13.72 26.50
CA ARG A 214 -8.07 -15.03 25.88
C ARG A 214 -6.68 -15.17 25.30
N TYR A 215 -6.07 -14.06 24.89
CA TYR A 215 -4.75 -14.04 24.25
C TYR A 215 -3.67 -14.77 25.06
N PRO A 216 -3.59 -14.63 26.41
CA PRO A 216 -2.62 -15.38 27.21
C PRO A 216 -2.75 -16.91 27.07
N GLY A 217 -3.97 -17.41 26.86
CA GLY A 217 -4.21 -18.85 26.61
C GLY A 217 -3.82 -19.30 25.21
N TRP A 218 -3.75 -18.38 24.24
CA TRP A 218 -3.35 -18.67 22.86
C TRP A 218 -1.85 -18.48 22.62
N GLU A 219 -1.20 -17.62 23.40
CA GLU A 219 0.22 -17.27 23.24
C GLU A 219 1.15 -18.50 23.13
N PRO A 220 0.99 -19.58 23.94
CA PRO A 220 1.83 -20.77 23.79
C PRO A 220 1.73 -21.41 22.41
N LYS A 221 0.51 -21.54 21.87
CA LYS A 221 0.29 -22.12 20.54
C LYS A 221 0.79 -21.19 19.44
N LEU A 222 0.62 -19.87 19.62
CA LEU A 222 1.14 -18.88 18.68
C LEU A 222 2.67 -18.88 18.63
N LYS A 223 3.35 -19.09 19.76
CA LYS A 223 4.82 -19.26 19.80
C LYS A 223 5.31 -20.55 19.17
N GLU A 224 4.51 -21.63 19.22
CA GLU A 224 4.82 -22.85 18.45
C GLU A 224 4.78 -22.58 16.94
N MET A 225 3.79 -21.80 16.47
CA MET A 225 3.64 -21.45 15.05
C MET A 225 4.61 -20.36 14.58
N VAL A 226 4.93 -19.40 15.46
CA VAL A 226 5.80 -18.25 15.20
C VAL A 226 6.82 -18.15 16.34
N PRO A 227 7.94 -18.91 16.28
CA PRO A 227 8.93 -18.95 17.36
C PRO A 227 9.53 -17.59 17.75
N SER A 228 9.54 -16.64 16.82
CA SER A 228 10.02 -15.28 17.04
C SER A 228 8.99 -14.34 17.68
N LEU A 229 7.78 -14.80 18.00
CA LEU A 229 6.72 -13.96 18.54
C LEU A 229 7.13 -13.32 19.88
N GLY A 230 7.11 -11.99 19.92
CA GLY A 230 7.53 -11.19 21.09
C GLY A 230 9.01 -10.84 21.11
N SER A 231 9.81 -11.37 20.17
CA SER A 231 11.25 -11.12 20.08
C SER A 231 11.59 -10.21 18.89
N LYS A 232 12.54 -9.29 19.09
CA LYS A 232 13.13 -8.51 17.99
C LYS A 232 14.28 -9.31 17.39
N LEU A 233 14.07 -9.92 16.23
CA LEU A 233 15.10 -10.72 15.55
C LEU A 233 16.39 -9.94 15.26
N SER A 234 16.30 -8.61 15.05
CA SER A 234 17.47 -7.75 14.86
C SER A 234 18.44 -7.73 16.04
N THR A 235 18.00 -8.10 17.24
CA THR A 235 18.82 -8.17 18.45
C THR A 235 19.09 -9.62 18.89
N GLU A 236 18.61 -10.60 18.13
CA GLU A 236 18.70 -12.03 18.47
C GLU A 236 19.25 -12.84 17.27
N PRO A 237 20.55 -12.73 16.95
CA PRO A 237 21.12 -13.30 15.73
C PRO A 237 20.94 -14.82 15.61
N ARG A 238 21.01 -15.53 16.74
CA ARG A 238 20.81 -16.98 16.79
C ARG A 238 19.38 -17.36 16.42
N LEU A 239 18.38 -16.71 17.04
CA LEU A 239 16.97 -16.95 16.74
C LEU A 239 16.63 -16.57 15.29
N PHE A 240 17.21 -15.47 14.80
CA PHE A 240 17.09 -15.10 13.38
C PHE A 240 17.58 -16.23 12.47
N GLN A 241 18.77 -16.77 12.72
CA GLN A 241 19.34 -17.84 11.91
C GLN A 241 18.47 -19.10 11.96
N GLU A 242 18.00 -19.50 13.14
CA GLU A 242 17.13 -20.67 13.31
C GLU A 242 15.82 -20.54 12.52
N VAL A 243 15.16 -19.38 12.59
CA VAL A 243 13.92 -19.10 11.84
C VAL A 243 14.19 -19.02 10.33
N TRP A 244 15.29 -18.37 9.93
CA TRP A 244 15.69 -18.24 8.53
C TRP A 244 15.94 -19.61 7.91
N ASP A 245 16.80 -20.43 8.52
CA ASP A 245 17.16 -21.76 8.04
C ASP A 245 15.94 -22.69 7.97
N HIS A 246 15.05 -22.60 8.96
CA HIS A 246 13.80 -23.35 8.93
C HIS A 246 12.92 -22.94 7.74
N GLY A 247 12.72 -21.63 7.54
CA GLY A 247 11.94 -21.09 6.44
C GLY A 247 12.53 -21.45 5.07
N THR A 248 13.86 -21.31 4.90
CA THR A 248 14.56 -21.67 3.67
C THR A 248 14.37 -23.16 3.33
N ARG A 249 14.50 -24.04 4.34
CA ARG A 249 14.30 -25.48 4.17
C ARG A 249 12.86 -25.85 3.81
N VAL A 250 11.88 -25.34 4.56
CA VAL A 250 10.45 -25.64 4.34
C VAL A 250 9.98 -25.15 2.97
N LEU A 251 10.50 -24.00 2.51
CA LEU A 251 10.16 -23.42 1.21
C LEU A 251 11.03 -23.98 0.06
N GLY A 252 12.01 -24.85 0.34
CA GLY A 252 12.89 -25.42 -0.68
C GLY A 252 13.80 -24.39 -1.36
N LEU A 253 14.24 -23.37 -0.63
CA LEU A 253 15.05 -22.26 -1.15
C LEU A 253 16.56 -22.53 -1.09
N ASP A 254 16.98 -23.61 -0.44
CA ASP A 254 18.39 -23.98 -0.19
C ASP A 254 19.22 -24.16 -1.48
N GLY A 255 18.58 -24.33 -2.64
CA GLY A 255 19.23 -24.55 -3.94
C GLY A 255 19.27 -23.34 -4.89
N ARG A 256 18.81 -22.15 -4.49
CA ARG A 256 18.74 -20.96 -5.39
C ARG A 256 19.90 -19.98 -5.27
N THR A 257 20.90 -20.25 -4.45
CA THR A 257 22.11 -19.42 -4.28
C THR A 257 23.16 -19.59 -5.39
N GLY A 258 22.73 -19.95 -6.61
CA GLY A 258 23.63 -20.30 -7.73
C GLY A 258 23.45 -19.53 -9.03
N ALA A 259 22.75 -18.38 -9.04
CA ALA A 259 22.69 -17.50 -10.21
C ALA A 259 22.41 -16.05 -9.80
N VAL A 260 23.46 -15.31 -9.47
CA VAL A 260 23.54 -13.85 -9.61
C VAL A 260 24.86 -13.54 -10.29
#